data_AF-Q23ZH7-F1
#
_entry.id   AF-Q23ZH7-F1
#
_cell.length_a   1.000
_cell.length_b   1.000
_cell.length_c   1.000
_cell.angle_alpha   90.00
_cell.angle_beta   90.00
_cell.angle_gamma   90.00
#
_symmetry.space_group_name_H-M   'P 1'
#
loop_
_entity.id
_entity.type
_entity.pdbx_description
1 polymer ?
#
loop_
_entity_poly.entity_id
_entity_poly.type
_entity_poly.pdbx_seq_one_letter_code
_entity_poly.pdbx_strand_id
1 'polypeptide(L)'
;MWTRLAYLTLSQAFNPVKVGKEWRRPMLSNRYKALLRKQFRLNNIPWIVNLPKDDSNNPRHKQPKGTLEQRNRPFRLAKIKQNIADAPQKELEYRQKAINERPLSGLDAFIQLTVPYWLTARTKEAIREEKTGKSSQSVVSLQDKKRGFGAKVKK
;
A
#
# COMPACT_ATOMS: atom_id res chain seq x y z
N MET A 1 1.99 -54.16 31.63
CA MET A 1 1.25 -53.57 30.48
C MET A 1 2.18 -52.82 29.51
N TRP A 2 3.42 -53.27 29.28
CA TRP A 2 4.38 -52.59 28.38
C TRP A 2 4.45 -53.22 26.98
N THR A 3 3.87 -54.41 26.81
CA THR A 3 3.92 -55.19 25.57
C THR A 3 2.99 -54.70 24.45
N ARG A 4 1.97 -53.87 24.75
CA ARG A 4 1.14 -53.22 23.70
C ARG A 4 1.89 -52.15 22.92
N LEU A 5 3.03 -51.66 23.42
CA LEU A 5 3.88 -50.67 22.74
C LEU A 5 4.81 -51.29 21.68
N ALA A 6 4.99 -52.62 21.69
CA ALA A 6 5.95 -53.32 20.83
C ALA A 6 5.57 -53.32 19.34
N TYR A 7 4.29 -53.09 19.01
CA TYR A 7 3.77 -53.11 17.63
C TYR A 7 3.68 -51.72 16.99
N LEU A 8 4.15 -50.67 17.66
CA LEU A 8 4.02 -49.29 17.19
C LEU A 8 5.33 -48.78 16.63
N THR A 9 5.27 -48.23 15.41
CA THR A 9 6.38 -47.41 14.92
C THR A 9 6.50 -46.19 15.83
N LEU A 10 7.71 -45.93 16.33
CA LEU A 10 8.03 -44.85 17.28
C LEU A 10 7.42 -43.50 16.83
N SER A 11 7.41 -43.25 15.52
CA SER A 11 6.84 -42.04 14.91
C SER A 11 5.35 -41.87 15.19
N GLN A 12 4.55 -42.93 15.17
CA GLN A 12 3.10 -42.88 15.40
C GLN A 12 2.75 -42.59 16.88
N ALA A 13 3.63 -42.98 17.80
CA ALA A 13 3.44 -42.69 19.22
C ALA A 13 3.60 -41.19 19.51
N PHE A 14 4.57 -40.54 18.85
CA PHE A 14 4.94 -39.15 19.12
C PHE A 14 4.31 -38.13 18.18
N ASN A 15 4.02 -38.47 16.93
CA ASN A 15 3.54 -37.54 15.93
C ASN A 15 2.13 -37.90 15.46
N PRO A 16 1.29 -36.91 15.11
CA PRO A 16 0.03 -37.19 14.44
C PRO A 16 0.31 -37.84 13.08
N VAL A 17 -0.54 -38.79 12.72
CA VAL A 17 -0.35 -39.60 11.50
C VAL A 17 -1.58 -39.42 10.62
N LYS A 18 -1.35 -39.18 9.33
CA LYS A 18 -2.44 -39.10 8.37
C LYS A 18 -2.82 -40.53 7.95
N VAL A 19 -4.06 -40.92 8.21
CA VAL A 19 -4.62 -42.23 7.84
C VAL A 19 -5.82 -41.98 6.93
N GLY A 20 -5.65 -42.25 5.64
CA GLY A 20 -6.62 -41.88 4.61
C GLY A 20 -6.79 -40.35 4.51
N LYS A 21 -8.00 -39.85 4.72
CA LYS A 21 -8.34 -38.42 4.67
C LYS A 21 -8.21 -37.71 6.03
N GLU A 22 -8.05 -38.44 7.12
CA GLU A 22 -8.09 -37.89 8.47
C GLU A 22 -6.72 -37.88 9.14
N TRP A 23 -6.49 -36.88 9.99
CA TRP A 23 -5.33 -36.83 10.87
C TRP A 23 -5.67 -37.49 12.21
N ARG A 24 -5.02 -38.62 12.49
CA ARG A 24 -5.11 -39.28 13.80
C ARG A 24 -4.18 -38.58 14.77
N ARG A 25 -4.68 -38.39 16.00
CA ARG A 25 -3.89 -37.84 17.11
C ARG A 25 -2.73 -38.79 17.44
N PRO A 26 -1.58 -38.26 17.94
CA PRO A 26 -0.52 -39.10 18.45
C PRO A 26 -1.04 -39.96 19.60
N MET A 27 -0.53 -41.18 19.75
CA MET A 27 -0.96 -42.08 20.82
C MET A 27 -0.57 -41.57 22.20
N LEU A 28 0.58 -40.88 22.30
CA LEU A 28 0.98 -40.20 23.52
C LEU A 28 0.44 -38.77 23.53
N SER A 29 -0.20 -38.40 24.63
CA SER A 29 -0.63 -37.02 24.87
C SER A 29 0.59 -36.09 25.04
N ASN A 30 0.42 -34.81 24.73
CA ASN A 30 1.49 -33.82 24.90
C ASN A 30 1.98 -33.71 26.36
N ARG A 31 1.07 -33.91 27.33
CA ARG A 31 1.43 -33.98 28.76
C ARG A 31 2.38 -35.14 29.05
N TYR A 32 2.07 -36.33 28.52
CA TYR A 32 2.91 -37.50 28.73
C TYR A 32 4.26 -37.37 28.03
N LYS A 33 4.30 -36.76 26.83
CA LYS A 33 5.56 -36.42 26.16
C LYS A 33 6.44 -35.48 26.98
N ALA A 34 5.85 -34.47 27.62
CA ALA A 34 6.58 -33.56 28.50
C ALA A 34 7.16 -34.28 29.72
N LEU A 35 6.40 -35.21 30.32
CA LEU A 35 6.88 -36.06 31.41
C LEU A 35 8.04 -36.96 30.97
N LEU A 36 7.91 -37.64 29.82
CA LEU A 36 9.00 -38.44 29.26
C LEU A 36 10.24 -37.58 29.01
N ARG A 37 10.09 -36.42 28.37
CA ARG A 37 11.20 -35.48 28.16
C ARG A 37 11.88 -35.08 29.47
N LYS A 38 11.10 -34.84 30.53
CA LYS A 38 11.64 -34.54 31.88
C LYS A 38 12.45 -35.72 32.42
N GLN A 39 11.95 -36.94 32.30
CA GLN A 39 12.65 -38.15 32.76
C GLN A 39 13.95 -38.40 31.98
N PHE A 40 13.92 -38.23 30.65
CA PHE A 40 15.13 -38.33 29.82
C PHE A 40 16.19 -37.32 30.25
N ARG A 41 15.79 -36.07 30.53
CA ARG A 41 16.69 -35.04 31.05
C ARG A 41 17.27 -35.39 32.41
N LEU A 42 16.49 -35.95 33.33
CA LEU A 42 16.98 -36.36 34.65
C LEU A 42 18.02 -37.48 34.56
N ASN A 43 17.89 -38.36 33.56
CA ASN A 43 18.82 -39.46 33.31
C ASN A 43 19.96 -39.10 32.37
N ASN A 44 20.12 -37.83 31.98
CA ASN A 44 21.10 -37.35 30.99
C ASN A 44 21.03 -38.06 29.62
N ILE A 45 19.84 -38.55 29.24
CA ILE A 45 19.62 -39.19 27.94
C ILE A 45 19.13 -38.13 26.95
N PRO A 46 19.74 -37.99 25.76
CA PRO A 46 19.33 -37.01 24.77
C PRO A 46 17.91 -37.30 24.24
N TRP A 47 17.10 -36.25 24.14
CA TRP A 47 15.74 -36.33 23.60
C TRP A 47 15.75 -36.17 22.08
N ILE A 48 15.62 -37.28 21.34
CA ILE A 48 15.82 -37.34 19.88
C ILE A 48 14.54 -36.96 19.11
N VAL A 49 13.36 -37.00 19.75
CA VAL A 49 12.06 -36.93 19.07
C VAL A 49 11.74 -35.55 18.51
N ASN A 50 12.10 -34.47 19.22
CA ASN A 50 11.80 -33.10 18.80
C ASN A 50 13.01 -32.19 19.07
N LEU A 51 13.51 -31.55 18.01
CA LEU A 51 14.48 -30.47 18.13
C LEU A 51 13.83 -29.26 18.82
N PRO A 52 14.60 -28.43 19.54
CA PRO A 52 14.10 -27.16 20.06
C PRO A 52 13.53 -26.32 18.92
N LYS A 53 12.42 -25.62 19.18
CA LYS A 53 11.86 -24.67 18.20
C LYS A 53 12.81 -23.48 18.08
N ASP A 54 12.95 -22.96 16.87
CA ASP A 54 13.65 -21.71 16.64
C ASP A 54 12.82 -20.54 17.21
N ASP A 55 13.43 -19.78 18.12
CA ASP A 55 12.81 -18.62 18.78
C ASP A 55 13.00 -17.30 18.01
N SER A 56 13.64 -17.35 16.83
CA SER A 56 13.91 -16.18 15.98
C SER A 56 12.66 -15.34 15.63
N ASN A 57 11.49 -15.97 15.52
CA ASN A 57 10.22 -15.32 15.16
C ASN A 57 9.30 -15.06 16.37
N ASN A 58 9.84 -14.98 17.58
CA ASN A 58 9.04 -14.67 18.76
C ASN A 58 8.50 -13.22 18.68
N PRO A 59 7.17 -13.00 18.83
CA PRO A 59 6.57 -11.67 18.79
C PRO A 59 7.17 -10.67 19.78
N ARG A 60 7.76 -11.14 20.89
CA ARG A 60 8.43 -10.29 21.89
C ARG A 60 9.71 -9.64 21.38
N HIS A 61 10.35 -10.21 20.37
CA HIS A 61 11.53 -9.62 19.72
C HIS A 61 11.15 -8.64 18.60
N LYS A 62 9.87 -8.58 18.20
CA LYS A 62 9.42 -7.69 17.13
C LYS A 62 9.29 -6.27 17.67
N GLN A 63 9.81 -5.32 16.92
CA GLN A 63 9.62 -3.91 17.21
C GLN A 63 8.13 -3.54 17.10
N PRO A 64 7.64 -2.62 17.96
CA PRO A 64 6.27 -2.14 17.86
C PRO A 64 6.07 -1.36 16.54
N LYS A 65 4.86 -1.50 15.97
CA LYS A 65 4.50 -0.90 14.68
C LYS A 65 4.46 0.63 14.66
N GLY A 66 4.38 1.28 15.84
CA GLY A 66 4.15 2.71 15.98
C GLY A 66 2.70 3.14 15.73
N THR A 67 2.35 4.36 16.17
CA THR A 67 1.00 4.91 15.98
C THR A 67 0.74 5.25 14.50
N LEU A 68 -0.54 5.43 14.13
CA LEU A 68 -0.89 5.81 12.76
C LEU A 68 -0.29 7.17 12.36
N GLU A 69 -0.25 8.12 13.30
CA GLU A 69 0.31 9.45 13.07
C GLU A 69 1.83 9.40 12.84
N GLN A 70 2.56 8.60 13.62
CA GLN A 70 4.01 8.43 13.46
C GLN A 70 4.35 7.86 12.09
N ARG A 71 3.59 6.85 11.64
CA ARG A 71 3.76 6.24 10.31
C ARG A 71 3.43 7.21 9.16
N ASN A 72 2.45 8.09 9.35
CA ASN A 72 1.99 9.02 8.31
C ASN A 72 2.75 10.36 8.29
N ARG A 73 3.46 10.71 9.36
CA ARG A 73 4.28 11.93 9.47
C ARG A 73 5.21 12.16 8.28
N PRO A 74 6.02 11.20 7.80
CA PRO A 74 6.91 11.43 6.66
C PRO A 74 6.14 11.80 5.38
N PHE A 75 5.02 11.14 5.11
CA PHE A 75 4.17 11.46 3.96
C PHE A 75 3.56 12.86 4.06
N ARG A 76 3.08 13.24 5.25
CA ARG A 76 2.56 14.60 5.49
C ARG A 76 3.64 15.66 5.24
N LEU A 77 4.85 15.45 5.74
CA LEU A 77 5.96 16.38 5.54
C LEU A 77 6.36 16.48 4.06
N ALA A 78 6.39 15.36 3.33
CA ALA A 78 6.65 15.35 1.90
C ALA A 78 5.61 16.17 1.12
N LYS A 79 4.32 15.99 1.44
CA LYS A 79 3.22 16.76 0.83
C LYS A 79 3.32 18.25 1.11
N ILE A 80 3.69 18.64 2.34
CA ILE A 80 3.89 20.05 2.72
C ILE A 80 5.04 20.64 1.90
N LYS A 81 6.17 19.94 1.77
CA LYS A 81 7.31 20.40 0.97
C LYS A 81 6.93 20.62 -0.50
N GLN A 82 6.19 19.68 -1.08
CA GLN A 82 5.70 19.80 -2.45
C GLN A 82 4.76 21.01 -2.60
N ASN A 83 3.82 21.18 -1.68
CA ASN A 83 2.89 22.32 -1.71
C ASN A 83 3.61 23.67 -1.60
N ILE A 84 4.67 23.75 -0.79
CA ILE A 84 5.49 24.98 -0.68
C ILE A 84 6.24 25.24 -1.99
N ALA A 85 6.78 24.20 -2.63
CA ALA A 85 7.44 24.34 -3.93
C ALA A 85 6.48 24.79 -5.03
N ASP A 86 5.23 24.30 -5.02
CA ASP A 86 4.21 24.64 -6.02
C ASP A 86 3.49 25.97 -5.74
N ALA A 87 3.62 26.52 -4.53
CA ALA A 87 2.93 27.74 -4.09
C ALA A 87 3.13 28.95 -5.03
N PRO A 88 4.36 29.33 -5.44
CA PRO A 88 4.55 30.52 -6.29
C PRO A 88 3.86 30.38 -7.65
N GLN A 89 3.86 29.19 -8.23
CA GLN A 89 3.19 28.95 -9.51
C GLN A 89 1.67 29.07 -9.36
N LYS A 90 1.09 28.49 -8.30
CA LYS A 90 -0.34 28.59 -8.02
C LYS A 90 -0.79 30.03 -7.77
N GLU A 91 0.05 30.84 -7.14
CA GLU A 91 -0.23 32.27 -6.96
C GLU A 91 -0.26 33.02 -8.29
N LEU A 92 0.67 32.75 -9.21
CA LEU A 92 0.68 33.36 -10.54
C LEU A 92 -0.55 32.94 -11.35
N GLU A 93 -0.90 31.65 -11.33
CA GLU A 93 -2.09 31.13 -11.98
C GLU A 93 -3.36 31.79 -11.43
N TYR A 94 -3.44 31.96 -10.10
CA TYR A 94 -4.58 32.65 -9.46
C TYR A 94 -4.67 34.11 -9.88
N ARG A 95 -3.55 34.85 -9.88
CA ARG A 95 -3.53 36.26 -10.32
C ARG A 95 -3.94 36.39 -11.78
N GLN A 96 -3.45 35.51 -12.65
CA GLN A 96 -3.81 35.53 -14.07
C GLN A 96 -5.29 35.20 -14.30
N LYS A 97 -5.85 34.23 -13.56
CA LYS A 97 -7.29 33.96 -13.58
C LYS A 97 -8.11 35.16 -13.12
N ALA A 98 -7.74 35.80 -12.01
CA ALA A 98 -8.42 36.98 -11.51
C ALA A 98 -8.41 38.15 -12.51
N ILE A 99 -7.31 38.33 -13.27
CA ILE A 99 -7.23 39.34 -14.33
C ILE A 99 -8.15 38.96 -15.51
N ASN A 100 -8.14 37.70 -15.92
CA ASN A 100 -8.95 37.22 -17.05
C ASN A 100 -10.45 37.20 -16.75
N GLU A 101 -10.83 36.91 -15.51
CA GLU A 101 -12.23 36.85 -15.05
C GLU A 101 -12.78 38.24 -14.69
N ARG A 102 -11.94 39.29 -14.69
CA ARG A 102 -12.38 40.65 -14.41
C ARG A 102 -13.40 41.09 -15.49
N PRO A 103 -14.60 41.57 -15.11
CA PRO A 103 -15.55 42.05 -16.09
C PRO A 103 -14.96 43.24 -16.85
N LEU A 104 -15.06 43.19 -18.17
CA LEU A 104 -14.60 44.25 -19.06
C LEU A 104 -15.45 45.50 -18.81
N SER A 105 -14.80 46.64 -18.62
CA SER A 105 -15.48 47.91 -18.37
C SER A 105 -14.75 49.05 -19.07
N GLY A 106 -15.51 50.09 -19.45
CA GLY A 106 -14.99 51.29 -20.09
C GLY A 106 -14.35 51.04 -21.46
N LEU A 107 -13.12 51.52 -21.63
CA LEU A 107 -12.40 51.52 -22.91
C LEU A 107 -12.11 50.10 -23.42
N ASP A 108 -11.91 49.13 -22.52
CA ASP A 108 -11.61 47.74 -22.89
C ASP A 108 -12.84 47.04 -23.51
N ALA A 109 -14.03 47.33 -22.98
CA ALA A 109 -15.29 46.90 -23.58
C ALA A 109 -15.53 47.56 -24.95
N PHE A 110 -15.18 48.84 -25.09
CA PHE A 110 -15.27 49.56 -26.36
C PHE A 110 -14.31 49.02 -27.42
N ILE A 111 -13.07 48.70 -27.05
CA ILE A 111 -12.08 48.08 -27.95
C ILE A 111 -12.58 46.71 -28.43
N GLN A 112 -13.17 45.89 -27.56
CA GLN A 112 -13.72 44.60 -28.01
C GLN A 112 -14.88 44.73 -29.01
N LEU A 113 -15.71 45.77 -28.86
CA LEU A 113 -16.81 46.03 -29.80
C LEU A 113 -16.32 46.58 -31.15
N THR A 114 -15.23 47.34 -31.13
CA THR A 114 -14.72 48.04 -32.34
C THR A 114 -13.66 47.25 -33.10
N VAL A 115 -12.90 46.38 -32.42
CA VAL A 115 -11.88 45.55 -33.08
C VAL A 115 -12.58 44.46 -33.88
N PRO A 116 -12.37 44.40 -35.21
CA PRO A 116 -13.06 43.42 -36.04
C PRO A 116 -12.57 42.00 -35.72
N TYR A 117 -13.50 41.05 -35.78
CA TYR A 117 -13.37 39.65 -35.32
C TYR A 117 -12.17 38.85 -35.89
N TRP A 118 -11.57 39.31 -36.99
CA TRP A 118 -10.43 38.63 -37.62
C TRP A 118 -9.08 38.97 -36.97
N LEU A 119 -9.02 40.06 -36.18
CA LEU A 119 -7.80 40.53 -35.48
C LEU A 119 -7.59 39.89 -34.10
N THR A 120 -8.65 39.45 -33.42
CA THR A 120 -8.55 38.91 -32.05
C THR A 120 -8.46 37.37 -32.05
N ALA A 121 -7.35 36.81 -31.55
CA ALA A 121 -7.18 35.35 -31.45
C ALA A 121 -8.23 34.69 -30.53
N ARG A 122 -8.63 35.38 -29.45
CA ARG A 122 -9.66 34.93 -28.49
C ARG A 122 -11.06 34.78 -29.12
N THR A 123 -11.46 35.68 -30.03
CA THR A 123 -12.78 35.60 -30.69
C THR A 123 -12.79 34.50 -31.75
N LYS A 124 -11.68 34.28 -32.46
CA LYS A 124 -11.49 33.12 -33.36
C LYS A 124 -11.59 31.79 -32.62
N GLU A 125 -11.07 31.69 -31.41
CA GLU A 125 -11.16 30.49 -30.56
C GLU A 125 -12.59 30.28 -30.03
N ALA A 126 -13.24 31.33 -29.51
CA ALA A 126 -14.64 31.25 -29.05
C ALA A 126 -15.62 30.84 -30.17
N ILE A 127 -15.47 31.38 -31.38
CA ILE A 127 -16.31 31.00 -32.55
C ILE A 127 -16.00 29.56 -33.01
N ARG A 128 -14.77 29.07 -32.85
CA ARG A 128 -14.43 27.67 -33.13
C ARG A 128 -15.10 26.73 -32.13
N GLU A 129 -15.16 27.08 -30.85
CA GLU A 129 -15.86 26.30 -29.83
C GLU A 129 -17.38 26.25 -30.07
N GLU A 130 -18.00 27.38 -30.45
CA GLU A 130 -19.42 27.44 -30.82
C GLU A 130 -19.74 26.59 -32.07
N LYS A 131 -18.89 26.65 -33.10
CA LYS A 131 -19.08 25.86 -34.34
C LYS A 131 -18.80 24.37 -34.16
N THR A 132 -18.01 23.99 -33.16
CA THR A 132 -17.66 22.57 -32.90
C THR A 132 -18.52 21.93 -31.81
N GLY A 133 -19.43 22.68 -31.18
CA GLY A 133 -20.44 22.14 -30.25
C GLY A 133 -19.84 21.47 -29.00
N LYS A 134 -18.57 21.71 -28.68
CA LYS A 134 -17.90 21.16 -27.51
C LYS A 134 -17.66 22.28 -26.52
N SER A 135 -18.55 22.37 -25.54
CA SER A 135 -18.33 23.19 -24.36
C SER A 135 -17.01 22.77 -23.68
N SER A 136 -16.17 23.75 -23.44
CA SER A 136 -14.84 23.62 -22.86
C SER A 136 -14.94 23.34 -21.35
N GLN A 137 -15.47 22.18 -20.99
CA GLN A 137 -15.05 21.52 -19.75
C GLN A 137 -13.71 20.83 -20.01
N SER A 138 -12.68 21.36 -19.37
CA SER A 138 -11.35 20.76 -19.15
C SER A 138 -10.43 20.62 -20.37
N VAL A 139 -9.62 21.67 -20.60
CA VAL A 139 -8.28 21.50 -21.15
C VAL A 139 -7.28 21.96 -20.09
N VAL A 140 -7.19 21.18 -19.00
CA VAL A 140 -5.92 21.07 -18.25
C VAL A 140 -5.23 19.84 -18.82
N SER A 141 -4.06 20.08 -19.37
CA SER A 141 -3.33 19.24 -20.31
C SER A 141 -2.94 17.89 -19.73
N LEU A 142 -3.32 16.89 -20.53
CA LEU A 142 -3.03 15.48 -20.49
C LEU A 142 -1.56 15.21 -20.88
N GLN A 143 -0.57 15.73 -20.13
CA GLN A 143 0.86 15.49 -20.43
C GLN A 143 1.66 14.68 -19.38
N ASP A 144 1.13 14.36 -18.19
CA ASP A 144 1.90 13.63 -17.16
C ASP A 144 1.39 12.20 -16.79
N LYS A 145 0.66 11.52 -17.68
CA LYS A 145 0.17 10.14 -17.42
C LYS A 145 0.82 9.02 -18.23
N LYS A 146 2.02 9.25 -18.79
CA LYS A 146 2.88 8.20 -19.36
C LYS A 146 4.29 8.21 -18.78
N ARG A 147 4.39 7.93 -17.48
CA ARG A 147 5.58 7.28 -16.89
C ARG A 147 5.10 6.13 -16.00
N GLY A 148 4.81 5.01 -16.64
CA GLY A 148 4.76 3.73 -15.97
C GLY A 148 6.18 3.30 -15.63
N PHE A 149 6.52 3.23 -14.35
CA PHE A 149 7.58 2.36 -13.84
C PHE A 149 7.03 1.61 -12.63
N GLY A 150 6.28 0.55 -12.92
CA GLY A 150 5.83 -0.45 -11.97
C GLY A 150 6.21 -1.83 -12.49
N ALA A 151 7.51 -2.07 -12.65
CA ALA A 151 8.05 -3.40 -12.90
C ALA A 151 7.78 -4.27 -11.66
N LYS A 152 6.78 -5.15 -11.75
CA LYS A 152 6.59 -6.25 -10.81
C LYS A 152 7.71 -7.25 -11.00
N VAL A 153 8.71 -7.19 -10.13
CA VAL A 153 9.67 -8.29 -9.96
C VAL A 153 8.95 -9.43 -9.26
N LYS A 154 8.69 -10.52 -9.99
CA LYS A 154 8.40 -11.82 -9.40
C LYS A 154 9.73 -12.43 -8.92
N LYS A 155 9.80 -12.79 -7.64
CA LYS A 155 10.60 -13.89 -7.12
C LYS A 155 9.69 -14.73 -6.25
#